data_AF-A0A662SB94-F1
#
_entry.id   AF-A0A662SB94-F1
#
_cell.length_a   1.000
_cell.length_b   1.000
_cell.length_c   1.000
_cell.angle_alpha   90.00
_cell.angle_beta   90.00
_cell.angle_gamma   90.00
#
_symmetry.space_group_name_H-M   'P 1'
#
loop_
_entity.id
_entity.type
_entity.pdbx_description
1 polymer ?
#
loop_
_entity_poly.entity_id
_entity_poly.type
_entity_poly.pdbx_seq_one_letter_code
_entity_poly.pdbx_strand_id
1 'polypeptide(L)'
;MDWLGAGFGATEDLLRFWWRAGFVPIHLSPRRNPVTGEYSVLVVKPISERARNLLGEIVKDFKRRLLNSLHDVYFPLNPLVARLLLLSEIKSGKLKLSQSQRSRLKGFINGSYIYELASDAIYEVVRFYFWRGVHCLTPLEESLLIAKVLQGKGWDMVKSRFGLKVEVYELFREIVRNLLSCLDSLGYKA
;
A
#
# COMPACT_ATOMS: atom_id res chain seq x y z
N MET A 1 -32.02 -7.46 -2.07
CA MET A 1 -30.72 -7.28 -2.74
C MET A 1 -29.73 -6.78 -1.72
N ASP A 2 -28.60 -7.47 -1.51
CA ASP A 2 -27.70 -7.19 -0.37
C ASP A 2 -26.45 -6.39 -0.74
N TRP A 3 -26.01 -6.42 -1.99
CA TRP A 3 -24.81 -5.74 -2.48
C TRP A 3 -24.85 -5.50 -3.98
N LEU A 4 -24.00 -4.58 -4.46
CA LEU A 4 -23.69 -4.32 -5.87
C LEU A 4 -22.23 -4.67 -6.11
N GLY A 5 -21.89 -5.18 -7.30
CA GLY A 5 -20.50 -5.41 -7.66
C GLY A 5 -20.24 -5.19 -9.14
N ALA A 6 -18.97 -5.01 -9.46
CA ALA A 6 -18.48 -4.82 -10.81
C ALA A 6 -17.10 -5.48 -10.97
N GLY A 7 -16.78 -5.88 -12.20
CA GLY A 7 -15.48 -6.40 -12.59
C GLY A 7 -14.94 -5.67 -13.81
N PHE A 8 -13.68 -5.24 -13.76
CA PHE A 8 -13.05 -4.45 -14.82
C PHE A 8 -11.52 -4.54 -14.74
N GLY A 9 -10.83 -4.02 -15.76
CA GLY A 9 -9.36 -3.92 -15.76
C GLY A 9 -8.85 -2.86 -14.78
N ALA A 10 -7.88 -3.22 -13.95
CA ALA A 10 -7.39 -2.42 -12.83
C ALA A 10 -6.54 -1.22 -13.30
N THR A 11 -7.22 -0.18 -13.77
CA THR A 11 -6.63 1.12 -14.09
C THR A 11 -6.87 2.12 -12.96
N GLU A 12 -6.05 3.16 -12.95
CA GLU A 12 -6.16 4.25 -11.97
C GLU A 12 -7.51 4.98 -12.07
N ASP A 13 -7.94 5.32 -13.28
CA ASP A 13 -9.18 6.07 -13.51
C ASP A 13 -10.42 5.30 -13.08
N LEU A 14 -10.51 4.01 -13.44
CA LEU A 14 -11.63 3.18 -13.04
C LEU A 14 -11.64 2.95 -11.53
N LEU A 15 -10.49 2.63 -10.91
CA LEU A 15 -10.44 2.46 -9.47
C LEU A 15 -10.82 3.75 -8.73
N ARG A 16 -10.39 4.94 -9.19
CA ARG A 16 -10.81 6.23 -8.62
C ARG A 16 -12.30 6.49 -8.78
N PHE A 17 -12.88 6.13 -9.94
CA PHE A 17 -14.31 6.24 -10.18
C PHE A 17 -15.11 5.37 -9.19
N TRP A 18 -14.79 4.07 -9.12
CA TRP A 18 -15.51 3.12 -8.27
C TRP A 18 -15.30 3.38 -6.79
N TRP A 19 -14.10 3.80 -6.38
CA TRP A 19 -13.82 4.21 -5.00
C TRP A 19 -14.70 5.38 -4.57
N ARG A 20 -14.79 6.44 -5.40
CA ARG A 20 -15.67 7.60 -5.12
C ARG A 20 -17.15 7.20 -5.07
N ALA A 21 -17.56 6.18 -5.81
CA ALA A 21 -18.91 5.63 -5.77
C ALA A 21 -19.19 4.76 -4.51
N GLY A 22 -18.18 4.54 -3.65
CA GLY A 22 -18.29 3.76 -2.42
C GLY A 22 -18.10 2.25 -2.61
N PHE A 23 -17.47 1.83 -3.71
CA PHE A 23 -17.10 0.43 -3.93
C PHE A 23 -15.69 0.17 -3.40
N VAL A 24 -15.49 -1.00 -2.82
CA VAL A 24 -14.20 -1.45 -2.29
C VAL A 24 -13.72 -2.69 -3.03
N PRO A 25 -12.41 -2.83 -3.30
CA PRO A 25 -11.86 -4.01 -3.96
C PRO A 25 -11.88 -5.23 -3.05
N ILE A 26 -12.23 -6.39 -3.62
CA ILE A 26 -12.27 -7.68 -2.92
C ILE A 26 -11.44 -8.76 -3.59
N HIS A 27 -11.05 -8.55 -4.85
CA HIS A 27 -10.25 -9.50 -5.62
C HIS A 27 -9.44 -8.78 -6.70
N LEU A 28 -8.26 -9.30 -6.98
CA LEU A 28 -7.42 -8.96 -8.13
C LEU A 28 -6.98 -10.28 -8.75
N SER A 29 -7.09 -10.41 -10.07
CA SER A 29 -6.65 -11.61 -10.78
C SER A 29 -5.14 -11.78 -10.63
N PRO A 30 -4.62 -13.01 -10.52
CA PRO A 30 -3.17 -13.23 -10.37
C PRO A 30 -2.39 -13.02 -11.69
N ARG A 31 -3.09 -13.00 -12.83
CA ARG A 31 -2.53 -12.80 -14.15
C ARG A 31 -3.22 -11.66 -14.87
N ARG A 32 -2.47 -10.99 -15.73
CA ARG A 32 -2.98 -9.97 -16.64
C ARG A 32 -3.81 -10.63 -17.73
N ASN A 33 -4.85 -9.94 -18.18
CA ASN A 33 -5.56 -10.30 -19.39
C ASN A 33 -4.60 -10.20 -20.59
N PRO A 34 -4.51 -11.23 -21.46
CA PRO A 34 -3.56 -11.24 -22.57
C PRO A 34 -3.87 -10.20 -23.65
N VAL A 35 -5.10 -9.71 -23.73
CA VAL A 35 -5.55 -8.71 -24.72
C VAL A 35 -5.30 -7.30 -24.20
N THR A 36 -5.72 -6.99 -22.97
CA THR A 36 -5.62 -5.63 -22.42
C THR A 36 -4.31 -5.37 -21.67
N GLY A 37 -3.61 -6.42 -21.23
CA GLY A 37 -2.41 -6.29 -20.39
C GLY A 37 -2.70 -5.87 -18.94
N GLU A 38 -3.96 -5.77 -18.54
CA GLU A 38 -4.39 -5.32 -17.21
C GLU A 38 -4.77 -6.50 -16.31
N TYR A 39 -4.62 -6.33 -15.00
CA TYR A 39 -5.21 -7.25 -14.03
C TYR A 39 -6.70 -6.98 -13.91
N SER A 40 -7.53 -8.01 -13.78
CA SER A 40 -8.96 -7.83 -13.51
C SER A 40 -9.19 -7.62 -12.01
N VAL A 41 -9.92 -6.58 -11.63
CA VAL A 41 -10.33 -6.30 -10.25
C VAL A 41 -11.84 -6.52 -10.09
N LEU A 42 -12.25 -7.10 -8.97
CA LEU A 42 -13.65 -7.12 -8.53
C LEU A 42 -13.84 -6.16 -7.38
N VAL A 43 -14.85 -5.31 -7.47
CA VAL A 43 -15.22 -4.34 -6.43
C VAL A 43 -16.67 -4.53 -6.01
N VAL A 44 -16.96 -4.24 -4.74
CA VAL A 44 -18.29 -4.42 -4.15
C VAL A 44 -18.69 -3.21 -3.32
N LYS A 45 -19.97 -2.85 -3.38
CA LYS A 45 -20.63 -1.89 -2.50
C LYS A 45 -21.77 -2.59 -1.75
N PRO A 46 -21.74 -2.66 -0.41
CA PRO A 46 -22.80 -3.31 0.35
C PRO A 46 -24.03 -2.39 0.43
N ILE A 47 -25.22 -2.99 0.34
CA ILE A 47 -26.51 -2.30 0.51
C ILE A 47 -27.07 -2.57 1.92
N SER A 48 -27.02 -3.83 2.36
CA SER A 48 -27.53 -4.23 3.68
C SER A 48 -26.46 -4.16 4.77
N GLU A 49 -26.89 -4.09 6.03
CA GLU A 49 -25.98 -4.17 7.19
C GLU A 49 -25.28 -5.52 7.28
N ARG A 50 -26.01 -6.61 6.98
CA ARG A 50 -25.44 -7.96 6.87
C ARG A 50 -24.28 -8.00 5.87
N ALA A 51 -24.46 -7.41 4.68
CA ALA A 51 -23.41 -7.34 3.68
C ALA A 51 -22.23 -6.47 4.12
N ARG A 52 -22.48 -5.35 4.81
CA ARG A 52 -21.41 -4.51 5.39
C ARG A 52 -20.53 -5.28 6.36
N ASN A 53 -21.14 -6.07 7.25
CA ASN A 53 -20.40 -6.86 8.23
C ASN A 53 -19.56 -7.97 7.57
N LEU A 54 -20.13 -8.70 6.60
CA LEU A 54 -19.41 -9.72 5.85
C LEU A 54 -18.25 -9.14 5.04
N LEU A 55 -18.48 -7.99 4.40
CA LEU A 55 -17.49 -7.33 3.53
C LEU A 55 -16.22 -6.93 4.30
N GLY A 56 -16.34 -6.60 5.59
CA GLY A 56 -15.20 -6.28 6.43
C GLY A 56 -14.13 -7.39 6.46
N GLU A 57 -14.54 -8.65 6.61
CA GLU A 57 -13.60 -9.79 6.60
C GLU A 57 -13.05 -10.08 5.20
N ILE A 58 -13.89 -9.97 4.16
CA ILE A 58 -13.47 -10.16 2.76
C ILE A 58 -12.38 -9.14 2.38
N VAL A 59 -12.56 -7.87 2.75
CA VAL A 59 -11.59 -6.80 2.50
C VAL A 59 -10.30 -7.03 3.27
N LYS A 60 -10.36 -7.46 4.54
CA LYS A 60 -9.18 -7.82 5.33
C LYS A 60 -8.38 -8.94 4.66
N ASP A 61 -9.05 -9.98 4.20
CA ASP A 61 -8.41 -11.11 3.53
C ASP A 61 -7.81 -10.70 2.18
N PHE A 62 -8.51 -9.87 1.42
CA PHE A 62 -7.99 -9.29 0.17
C PHE A 62 -6.72 -8.47 0.42
N LYS A 63 -6.75 -7.52 1.37
CA LYS A 63 -5.58 -6.70 1.71
C LYS A 63 -4.42 -7.55 2.22
N ARG A 64 -4.68 -8.58 3.04
CA ARG A 64 -3.63 -9.50 3.52
C ARG A 64 -2.95 -10.22 2.36
N ARG A 65 -3.74 -10.81 1.46
CA ARG A 65 -3.20 -11.50 0.27
C ARG A 65 -2.40 -10.54 -0.60
N LEU A 66 -2.94 -9.36 -0.90
CA LEU A 66 -2.28 -8.37 -1.76
C LEU A 66 -0.96 -7.90 -1.16
N LEU A 67 -0.94 -7.45 0.10
CA LEU A 67 0.28 -6.99 0.77
C LEU A 67 1.38 -8.06 0.77
N ASN A 68 1.00 -9.32 0.99
CA ASN A 68 1.95 -10.43 1.04
C ASN A 68 2.42 -10.92 -0.35
N SER A 69 1.88 -10.40 -1.46
CA SER A 69 2.21 -10.84 -2.82
C SER A 69 2.68 -9.70 -3.75
N LEU A 70 2.79 -8.47 -3.25
CA LEU A 70 3.28 -7.32 -4.02
C LEU A 70 4.74 -7.47 -4.49
N HIS A 71 5.57 -8.18 -3.75
CA HIS A 71 6.96 -8.44 -4.11
C HIS A 71 7.13 -9.60 -5.12
N ASP A 72 6.08 -10.41 -5.32
CA ASP A 72 6.11 -11.63 -6.13
C ASP A 72 5.10 -11.52 -7.29
N VAL A 73 3.92 -12.14 -7.17
CA VAL A 73 2.86 -12.20 -8.20
C VAL A 73 2.52 -10.81 -8.77
N TYR A 74 2.53 -9.78 -7.92
CA TYR A 74 2.19 -8.41 -8.29
C TYR A 74 3.40 -7.47 -8.36
N PHE A 75 4.62 -8.01 -8.47
CA PHE A 75 5.84 -7.22 -8.72
C PHE A 75 5.69 -6.21 -9.88
N PRO A 76 5.10 -6.57 -11.04
CA PRO A 76 4.98 -5.63 -12.15
C PRO A 76 3.73 -4.72 -12.05
N LEU A 77 2.88 -4.88 -11.03
CA LEU A 77 1.70 -4.04 -10.84
C LEU A 77 2.11 -2.56 -10.73
N ASN A 78 1.32 -1.67 -11.32
CA ASN A 78 1.55 -0.24 -11.20
C ASN A 78 1.38 0.18 -9.72
N PRO A 79 2.39 0.82 -9.07
CA PRO A 79 2.27 1.26 -7.68
C PRO A 79 1.07 2.18 -7.42
N LEU A 80 0.68 3.01 -8.39
CA LEU A 80 -0.50 3.87 -8.30
C LEU A 80 -1.80 3.05 -8.20
N VAL A 81 -1.88 1.93 -8.95
CA VAL A 81 -3.00 0.99 -8.90
C VAL A 81 -2.98 0.21 -7.58
N ALA A 82 -1.83 -0.32 -7.18
CA ALA A 82 -1.65 -1.01 -5.90
C ALA A 82 -2.09 -0.14 -4.71
N ARG A 83 -1.74 1.15 -4.74
CA ARG A 83 -2.17 2.14 -3.74
C ARG A 83 -3.69 2.20 -3.61
N LEU A 84 -4.39 2.36 -4.74
CA LEU A 84 -5.86 2.45 -4.76
C LEU A 84 -6.53 1.16 -4.23
N LEU A 85 -5.90 0.00 -4.47
CA LEU A 85 -6.38 -1.28 -3.96
C LEU A 85 -6.22 -1.43 -2.44
N LEU A 86 -5.34 -0.64 -1.82
CA LEU A 86 -5.03 -0.71 -0.39
C LEU A 86 -5.73 0.34 0.46
N LEU A 87 -6.59 1.19 -0.12
CA LEU A 87 -7.16 2.33 0.60
C LEU A 87 -8.13 1.97 1.74
N SER A 88 -8.77 0.80 1.68
CA SER A 88 -9.78 0.39 2.66
C SER A 88 -9.24 0.37 4.09
N GLU A 89 -9.86 1.11 4.98
CA GLU A 89 -9.47 1.15 6.39
C GLU A 89 -9.72 -0.19 7.10
N ILE A 90 -8.75 -0.63 7.90
CA ILE A 90 -8.88 -1.81 8.77
C ILE A 90 -8.58 -1.38 10.19
N LYS A 91 -9.51 -1.62 11.13
CA LYS A 91 -9.39 -1.21 12.55
C LYS A 91 -8.63 -2.19 13.46
N SER A 92 -8.08 -3.29 12.92
CA SER A 92 -7.25 -4.24 13.65
C SER A 92 -5.75 -4.15 13.31
N GLY A 93 -4.92 -4.82 14.12
CA GLY A 93 -3.46 -4.90 13.94
C GLY A 93 -2.69 -4.01 14.91
N LYS A 94 -1.41 -4.37 15.17
CA LYS A 94 -0.47 -3.61 15.99
C LYS A 94 0.88 -3.57 15.29
N LEU A 95 1.51 -2.40 15.25
CA LEU A 95 2.91 -2.27 14.85
C LEU A 95 3.79 -2.77 15.99
N LYS A 96 4.67 -3.73 15.70
CA LYS A 96 5.61 -4.29 16.67
C LYS A 96 7.00 -4.26 16.06
N LEU A 97 7.86 -3.40 16.60
CA LEU A 97 9.28 -3.35 16.24
C LEU A 97 10.12 -3.77 17.45
N SER A 98 11.13 -4.59 17.22
CA SER A 98 12.16 -4.88 18.23
C SER A 98 12.96 -3.62 18.59
N GLN A 99 13.65 -3.64 19.73
CA GLN A 99 14.53 -2.52 20.11
C GLN A 99 15.62 -2.26 19.06
N SER A 100 16.18 -3.32 18.46
CA SER A 100 17.15 -3.21 17.37
C SER A 100 16.54 -2.54 16.13
N GLN A 101 15.33 -2.93 15.72
CA GLN A 101 14.63 -2.32 14.59
C GLN A 101 14.36 -0.83 14.83
N ARG A 102 13.91 -0.46 16.03
CA ARG A 102 13.68 0.94 16.43
C ARG A 102 14.97 1.76 16.35
N SER A 103 16.08 1.22 16.85
CA SER A 103 17.39 1.87 16.79
C SER A 103 17.85 2.10 15.34
N ARG A 104 17.78 1.06 14.49
CA ARG A 104 18.19 1.14 13.08
C ARG A 104 17.30 2.09 12.27
N LEU A 105 15.99 2.07 12.51
CA LEU A 105 15.06 3.01 11.91
C LEU A 105 15.39 4.46 12.29
N LYS A 106 15.68 4.73 13.57
CA LYS A 106 16.11 6.06 14.03
C LYS A 106 17.43 6.48 13.39
N GLY A 107 18.40 5.57 13.28
CA GLY A 107 19.67 5.83 12.59
C GLY A 107 19.47 6.18 11.11
N PHE A 108 18.56 5.50 10.42
CA PHE A 108 18.21 5.82 9.03
C PHE A 108 17.60 7.22 8.89
N ILE A 109 16.62 7.56 9.74
CA ILE A 109 15.97 8.88 9.75
C ILE A 109 16.95 10.02 10.08
N ASN A 110 17.92 9.77 10.96
CA ASN A 110 18.95 10.75 11.32
C ASN A 110 20.09 10.84 10.28
N GLY A 111 20.07 9.99 9.26
CA GLY A 111 21.08 9.94 8.22
C GLY A 111 22.37 9.21 8.59
N SER A 112 22.46 8.63 9.79
CA SER A 112 23.63 7.87 10.21
C SER A 112 23.70 6.47 9.57
N TYR A 113 22.56 5.91 9.14
CA TYR A 113 22.48 4.59 8.48
C TYR A 113 21.94 4.66 7.06
N ILE A 114 22.38 3.67 6.27
CA ILE A 114 21.85 3.42 4.93
C ILE A 114 20.51 2.65 4.99
N TYR A 115 19.71 2.70 3.93
CA TYR A 115 18.40 2.06 3.85
C TYR A 115 18.47 0.55 4.14
N GLU A 116 19.47 -0.11 3.58
CA GLU A 116 19.66 -1.56 3.66
C GLU A 116 19.74 -2.02 5.11
N LEU A 117 20.40 -1.23 5.98
CA LEU A 117 20.51 -1.49 7.42
C LEU A 117 19.21 -1.33 8.19
N ALA A 118 18.18 -0.67 7.64
CA ALA A 118 16.89 -0.46 8.28
C ALA A 118 15.71 -1.03 7.48
N SER A 119 15.98 -1.72 6.38
CA SER A 119 14.97 -2.09 5.37
C SER A 119 13.86 -2.99 5.92
N ASP A 120 14.16 -3.93 6.81
CA ASP A 120 13.17 -4.78 7.50
C ASP A 120 12.28 -3.96 8.46
N ALA A 121 12.85 -3.00 9.18
CA ALA A 121 12.09 -2.13 10.09
C ALA A 121 11.16 -1.20 9.30
N ILE A 122 11.68 -0.61 8.21
CA ILE A 122 10.89 0.23 7.29
C ILE A 122 9.76 -0.61 6.67
N TYR A 123 10.03 -1.85 6.28
CA TYR A 123 9.01 -2.76 5.75
C TYR A 123 7.86 -2.98 6.71
N GLU A 124 8.13 -3.26 7.99
CA GLU A 124 7.07 -3.44 9.00
C GLU A 124 6.20 -2.19 9.18
N VAL A 125 6.82 -1.00 9.20
CA VAL A 125 6.10 0.29 9.31
C VAL A 125 5.23 0.55 8.09
N VAL A 126 5.79 0.40 6.88
CA VAL A 126 5.07 0.63 5.61
C VAL A 126 3.95 -0.39 5.44
N ARG A 127 4.21 -1.66 5.70
CA ARG A 127 3.19 -2.71 5.66
C ARG A 127 2.07 -2.43 6.66
N PHE A 128 2.38 -1.97 7.87
CA PHE A 128 1.39 -1.57 8.85
C PHE A 128 0.54 -0.39 8.36
N TYR A 129 1.16 0.66 7.83
CA TYR A 129 0.46 1.83 7.25
C TYR A 129 -0.58 1.42 6.22
N PHE A 130 -0.17 0.62 5.22
CA PHE A 130 -1.08 0.13 4.20
C PHE A 130 -2.07 -0.90 4.73
N TRP A 131 -1.74 -1.71 5.73
CA TRP A 131 -2.71 -2.57 6.40
C TRP A 131 -3.83 -1.75 7.04
N ARG A 132 -3.49 -0.72 7.81
CA ARG A 132 -4.44 0.20 8.45
C ARG A 132 -5.29 0.95 7.42
N GLY A 133 -4.73 1.26 6.24
CA GLY A 133 -5.39 2.07 5.23
C GLY A 133 -5.50 3.54 5.65
N VAL A 134 -4.47 4.07 6.31
CA VAL A 134 -4.38 5.49 6.68
C VAL A 134 -3.99 6.31 5.44
N HIS A 135 -4.44 7.56 5.36
CA HIS A 135 -4.20 8.47 4.23
C HIS A 135 -3.63 9.82 4.68
N CYS A 136 -2.39 9.83 5.15
CA CYS A 136 -1.72 11.06 5.60
C CYS A 136 -0.49 11.44 4.76
N LEU A 137 -0.08 10.54 3.87
CA LEU A 137 0.94 10.81 2.86
C LEU A 137 0.29 11.19 1.54
N THR A 138 1.02 11.89 0.70
CA THR A 138 0.57 12.21 -0.66
C THR A 138 0.53 10.94 -1.53
N PRO A 139 -0.27 10.92 -2.61
CA PRO A 139 -0.34 9.77 -3.50
C PRO A 139 1.01 9.34 -4.11
N LEU A 140 1.90 10.31 -4.34
CA LEU A 140 3.24 10.04 -4.85
C LEU A 140 4.10 9.34 -3.80
N GLU A 141 4.12 9.83 -2.57
CA GLU A 141 4.88 9.25 -1.47
C GLU A 141 4.45 7.80 -1.18
N GLU A 142 3.14 7.55 -1.13
CA GLU A 142 2.59 6.20 -0.95
C GLU A 142 3.01 5.26 -2.10
N SER A 143 2.99 5.76 -3.34
CA SER A 143 3.38 4.99 -4.51
C SER A 143 4.88 4.67 -4.52
N LEU A 144 5.71 5.58 -4.02
CA LEU A 144 7.15 5.36 -3.84
C LEU A 144 7.42 4.31 -2.76
N LEU A 145 6.72 4.37 -1.62
CA LEU A 145 6.80 3.35 -0.57
C LEU A 145 6.37 1.97 -1.09
N ILE A 146 5.26 1.87 -1.82
CA ILE A 146 4.83 0.61 -2.44
C ILE A 146 5.90 0.09 -3.37
N ALA A 147 6.39 0.91 -4.30
CA ALA A 147 7.37 0.49 -5.29
C ALA A 147 8.67 0.00 -4.64
N LYS A 148 9.23 0.78 -3.72
CA LYS A 148 10.53 0.48 -3.10
C LYS A 148 10.45 -0.63 -2.05
N VAL A 149 9.44 -0.58 -1.19
CA VAL A 149 9.39 -1.38 0.04
C VAL A 149 8.51 -2.61 -0.13
N LEU A 150 7.30 -2.46 -0.68
CA LEU A 150 6.36 -3.58 -0.79
C LEU A 150 6.57 -4.42 -2.05
N GLN A 151 7.04 -3.80 -3.14
CA GLN A 151 7.40 -4.51 -4.37
C GLN A 151 8.90 -4.80 -4.46
N GLY A 152 9.73 -4.21 -3.59
CA GLY A 152 11.18 -4.47 -3.58
C GLY A 152 11.95 -3.92 -4.79
N LYS A 153 11.42 -2.92 -5.50
CA LYS A 153 12.09 -2.37 -6.70
C LYS A 153 13.42 -1.70 -6.33
N GLY A 154 14.39 -1.78 -7.23
CA GLY A 154 15.67 -1.09 -7.11
C GLY A 154 15.52 0.44 -7.21
N TRP A 155 16.49 1.18 -6.67
CA TRP A 155 16.46 2.65 -6.67
C TRP A 155 16.37 3.25 -8.08
N ASP A 156 17.11 2.71 -9.05
CA ASP A 156 17.09 3.19 -10.44
C ASP A 156 15.73 2.96 -11.10
N MET A 157 15.10 1.81 -10.82
CA MET A 157 13.77 1.51 -11.33
C MET A 157 12.72 2.47 -10.75
N VAL A 158 12.84 2.80 -9.45
CA VAL A 158 12.00 3.81 -8.82
C VAL A 158 12.25 5.20 -9.44
N LYS A 159 13.51 5.62 -9.56
CA LYS A 159 13.88 6.92 -10.14
C LYS A 159 13.30 7.09 -11.55
N SER A 160 13.57 6.11 -12.42
CA SER A 160 13.12 6.08 -13.81
C SER A 160 11.60 6.07 -13.92
N ARG A 161 10.93 5.18 -13.18
CA ARG A 161 9.46 5.03 -13.26
C ARG A 161 8.71 6.30 -12.88
N PHE A 162 9.19 7.03 -11.87
CA PHE A 162 8.53 8.22 -11.36
C PHE A 162 9.12 9.53 -11.94
N GLY A 163 10.07 9.44 -12.88
CA GLY A 163 10.69 10.62 -13.50
C GLY A 163 11.39 11.55 -12.51
N LEU A 164 11.91 11.00 -11.41
CA LEU A 164 12.48 11.79 -10.32
C LEU A 164 13.83 12.38 -10.75
N LYS A 165 13.90 13.71 -10.73
CA LYS A 165 15.14 14.46 -11.00
C LYS A 165 16.01 14.66 -9.75
N VAL A 166 15.43 14.45 -8.58
CA VAL A 166 16.09 14.58 -7.27
C VAL A 166 16.78 13.28 -6.87
N GLU A 167 17.66 13.38 -5.88
CA GLU A 167 18.24 12.21 -5.21
C GLU A 167 17.15 11.43 -4.46
N VAL A 168 16.78 10.26 -5.00
CA VAL A 168 15.67 9.43 -4.52
C VAL A 168 15.85 9.04 -3.07
N TYR A 169 17.10 8.88 -2.64
CA TYR A 169 17.44 8.42 -1.30
C TYR A 169 17.05 9.42 -0.20
N GLU A 170 17.36 10.71 -0.40
CA GLU A 170 17.00 11.77 0.56
C GLU A 170 15.49 12.00 0.60
N LEU A 171 14.85 12.06 -0.57
CA LEU A 171 13.40 12.11 -0.68
C LEU A 171 12.76 10.93 0.07
N PHE A 172 13.28 9.72 -0.13
CA PHE A 172 12.75 8.53 0.52
C PHE A 172 12.90 8.58 2.05
N ARG A 173 14.05 9.08 2.55
CA ARG A 173 14.24 9.28 3.99
C ARG A 173 13.23 10.26 4.57
N GLU A 174 12.95 11.36 3.87
CA GLU A 174 11.92 12.33 4.26
C GLU A 174 10.53 11.70 4.30
N ILE A 175 10.18 10.88 3.30
CA ILE A 175 8.91 10.15 3.25
C ILE A 175 8.76 9.24 4.47
N VAL A 176 9.79 8.47 4.83
CA VAL A 176 9.75 7.61 6.02
C VAL A 176 9.64 8.45 7.30
N ARG A 177 10.25 9.64 7.36
CA ARG A 177 10.09 10.56 8.49
C ARG A 177 8.64 11.05 8.62
N ASN A 178 8.03 11.47 7.51
CA ASN A 178 6.63 11.91 7.44
C ASN A 178 5.69 10.78 7.84
N LEU A 179 5.96 9.56 7.38
CA LEU A 179 5.20 8.36 7.73
C LEU A 179 5.21 8.11 9.24
N LEU A 180 6.37 8.17 9.89
CA LEU A 180 6.49 7.95 11.33
C LEU A 180 5.77 9.03 12.12
N SER A 181 5.96 10.30 11.77
CA SER A 181 5.26 11.43 12.38
C SER A 181 3.74 11.28 12.29
N CYS A 182 3.25 10.85 11.12
CA CYS A 182 1.84 10.56 10.93
C CYS A 182 1.35 9.42 11.83
N LEU A 183 2.04 8.28 11.85
CA LEU A 183 1.64 7.14 12.68
C LEU A 183 1.64 7.49 14.17
N ASP A 184 2.63 8.26 14.63
CA ASP A 184 2.69 8.77 16.01
C ASP A 184 1.50 9.68 16.33
N SER A 185 1.12 10.59 15.42
CA SER A 185 -0.04 11.48 15.58
C SER A 185 -1.38 10.72 15.71
N LEU A 186 -1.44 9.51 15.17
CA LEU A 186 -2.59 8.60 15.26
C LEU A 186 -2.51 7.62 16.44
N GLY A 187 -1.48 7.74 17.28
CA GLY A 187 -1.26 6.90 18.46
C GLY A 187 -0.56 5.56 18.16
N TYR A 188 -0.03 5.36 16.95
CA TYR A 188 0.71 4.16 16.55
C TYR A 188 2.21 4.37 16.70
N LYS A 189 2.71 4.30 17.94
CA LYS A 189 4.15 4.50 18.22
C LYS A 189 5.00 3.37 17.64
N ALA A 190 5.82 3.73 16.65
CA ALA A 190 6.77 2.82 16.00
C ALA A 190 7.90 2.41 16.93
#